data_AF-A0A0A5FS20-F1
#
_entry.id   AF-A0A0A5FS20-F1
#
_cell.length_a   1.000
_cell.length_b   1.000
_cell.length_c   1.000
_cell.angle_alpha   90.00
_cell.angle_beta   90.00
_cell.angle_gamma   90.00
#
_symmetry.space_group_name_H-M   'P 1'
#
loop_
_entity.id
_entity.type
_entity.pdbx_description
1 polymer ?
#
loop_
_entity_poly.entity_id
_entity_poly.type
_entity_poly.pdbx_seq_one_letter_code
_entity_poly.pdbx_strand_id
1 'polypeptide(L)' 'MKELVGYCTKCEQEVFCLNGFLEGEVTNEKEIICYKCLEEKDKKTPRPNDQGE' A
#
# COMPACT_ATOMS: atom_id res chain seq x y z
N MET A 1 5.71 -4.80 -16.24
CA MET A 1 4.28 -4.65 -16.58
C MET A 1 3.61 -3.81 -15.50
N LYS A 2 2.74 -2.87 -15.87
CA LYS A 2 1.95 -2.03 -14.96
C LYS A 2 0.49 -2.28 -15.25
N GLU A 3 -0.24 -2.78 -14.27
CA GLU A 3 -1.66 -3.12 -14.39
C GLU A 3 -2.45 -2.35 -13.35
N LEU A 4 -3.50 -1.64 -13.76
CA LEU A 4 -4.43 -1.01 -12.82
C LEU A 4 -5.31 -2.09 -12.20
N VAL A 5 -5.25 -2.23 -10.88
CA VAL A 5 -6.00 -3.28 -10.17
C VAL A 5 -7.13 -2.74 -9.31
N GLY A 6 -7.14 -1.43 -9.04
CA GLY A 6 -8.23 -0.78 -8.32
C GLY A 6 -7.86 0.59 -7.79
N TYR A 7 -8.59 1.02 -6.77
CA TYR A 7 -8.42 2.32 -6.12
C TYR A 7 -8.26 2.12 -4.63
N CYS A 8 -7.45 2.97 -4.01
CA CYS A 8 -7.27 2.99 -2.56
C CYS A 8 -8.57 3.44 -1.88
N THR A 9 -9.09 2.65 -0.95
CA THR A 9 -10.33 3.00 -0.21
C THR A 9 -10.17 4.24 0.68
N LYS A 10 -8.93 4.68 0.98
CA LYS A 10 -8.67 5.84 1.86
C LYS A 10 -8.51 7.17 1.14
N CYS A 11 -7.84 7.16 -0.01
CA CYS A 11 -7.46 8.37 -0.74
C CYS A 11 -7.90 8.37 -2.20
N GLU A 12 -8.60 7.32 -2.64
CA GLU A 12 -9.15 7.15 -3.98
C GLU A 12 -8.10 7.17 -5.11
N GLN A 13 -6.80 7.10 -4.76
CA GLN A 13 -5.73 6.99 -5.74
C GLN A 13 -5.74 5.62 -6.41
N GLU A 14 -5.41 5.61 -7.70
CA GLU A 14 -5.17 4.39 -8.48
C GLU A 14 -4.08 3.53 -7.84
N VAL A 15 -4.36 2.23 -7.70
CA VAL A 15 -3.41 1.23 -7.21
C VAL A 15 -3.09 0.29 -8.36
N PHE A 16 -1.79 0.04 -8.53
CA PHE A 16 -1.28 -0.75 -9.64
C PHE A 16 -0.56 -1.99 -9.15
N CYS A 17 -0.61 -3.06 -9.92
CA CYS A 17 0.37 -4.13 -9.87
C CYS A 17 1.56 -3.76 -10.76
N LEU A 18 2.74 -3.59 -10.16
CA LEU A 18 4.00 -3.37 -10.86
C LEU A 18 4.82 -4.65 -10.82
N ASN A 19 5.04 -5.26 -11.99
CA ASN A 19 5.85 -6.47 -12.14
C ASN A 19 5.41 -7.65 -11.24
N GLY A 20 4.11 -7.78 -10.99
CA GLY A 20 3.55 -8.82 -10.11
C GLY A 20 3.46 -8.44 -8.63
N PHE A 21 3.85 -7.22 -8.26
CA PHE A 21 3.75 -6.70 -6.90
C PHE A 21 2.67 -5.61 -6.83
N LEU A 22 1.75 -5.74 -5.87
CA LEU A 22 0.71 -4.75 -5.62
C LEU A 22 1.30 -3.54 -4.91
N GLU A 23 1.09 -2.32 -5.41
CA GLU A 23 1.50 -1.06 -4.76
C GLU A 23 0.55 -0.67 -3.59
N GLY A 24 0.27 -1.64 -2.72
CA GLY A 24 -0.66 -1.54 -1.61
C GLY A 24 -0.84 -2.89 -0.91
N GLU A 25 -1.75 -2.94 0.06
CA GLU A 25 -2.19 -4.17 0.71
C GLU A 25 -3.68 -4.39 0.54
N VAL A 26 -4.09 -5.65 0.50
CA VAL A 26 -5.50 -6.06 0.52
C VAL A 26 -5.87 -6.42 1.96
N THR A 27 -6.89 -5.76 2.51
CA THR A 27 -7.39 -6.04 3.86
C THR A 27 -8.20 -7.34 3.89
N ASN A 28 -8.50 -7.84 5.09
CA ASN A 28 -9.40 -8.98 5.28
C ASN A 28 -10.82 -8.74 4.71
N GLU A 29 -11.21 -7.48 4.54
CA GLU A 29 -12.50 -7.06 3.97
C GLU A 29 -12.44 -6.90 2.44
N LYS A 30 -11.34 -7.33 1.80
CA LYS A 30 -11.08 -7.17 0.36
C LYS A 30 -10.98 -5.71 -0.09
N GLU A 31 -10.61 -4.81 0.81
CA GLU A 31 -10.33 -3.42 0.47
C GLU A 31 -8.86 -3.25 0.07
N ILE A 32 -8.57 -2.35 -0.87
CA ILE A 32 -7.20 -2.03 -1.27
C ILE A 32 -6.77 -0.75 -0.58
N ILE A 33 -5.63 -0.77 0.09
CA ILE A 33 -5.04 0.40 0.75
C ILE A 33 -3.64 0.62 0.17
N CYS A 34 -3.39 1.79 -0.41
CA CYS A 34 -2.07 2.11 -0.98
C CYS A 34 -1.02 2.29 0.12
N TYR A 35 0.25 2.07 -0.22
CA TYR A 35 1.37 2.18 0.73
C TYR A 35 1.42 3.52 1.47
N LYS A 36 1.12 4.62 0.79
CA LYS A 36 1.06 5.96 1.44
C LYS A 36 0.09 5.97 2.62
N CYS A 37 -1.11 5.42 2.44
CA CYS A 37 -2.12 5.38 3.49
C CYS A 37 -1.81 4.34 4.59
N LEU A 38 -1.02 3.31 4.29
CA LEU A 38 -0.51 2.37 5.29
C LEU A 38 0.56 3.04 6.16
N GLU A 39 1.51 3.74 5.56
CA GLU A 39 2.56 4.47 6.30
C GLU A 39 1.99 5.57 7.20
N GLU A 40 0.86 6.18 6.85
CA GLU A 40 0.17 7.13 7.73
C GLU A 40 -0.46 6.49 8.98
N LYS A 41 -0.88 5.22 8.91
CA LYS A 41 -1.38 4.49 10.09
C LYS A 41 -0.25 4.17 11.08
N ASP A 42 0.93 3.86 10.57
CA ASP A 42 2.09 3.43 11.36
C ASP A 42 2.82 4.57 12.09
N LYS A 43 2.50 5.85 11.82
CA LYS A 43 3.10 6.99 12.55
C LYS A 43 2.73 7.05 14.04
N LYS A 44 1.93 6.11 14.56
CA LYS A 44 1.72 5.92 16.01
C LYS A 44 2.65 4.89 16.64
N THR A 45 3.52 4.25 15.86
CA THR A 45 4.56 3.32 16.34
C THR A 45 5.85 3.55 15.55
N PRO A 46 6.95 4.05 16.15
CA PRO A 46 8.21 4.16 15.44
C PRO A 46 8.67 2.76 14.99
N ARG A 47 8.78 2.54 13.68
CA ARG A 47 9.44 1.35 13.13
C ARG A 47 10.91 1.39 13.53
N PRO A 48 11.45 0.40 14.27
CA PRO A 48 12.88 0.31 14.50
C PRO A 48 13.54 -0.17 13.21
N ASN A 49 14.35 0.71 12.62
CA ASN A 49 15.42 0.45 11.66
C ASN A 49 15.04 -0.09 10.27
N ASP A 50 15.02 0.82 9.31
CA ASP A 50 15.38 0.57 7.92
C ASP A 50 16.91 0.41 7.86
N GLN A 51 17.41 -0.83 7.93
CA GLN A 51 18.78 -1.13 7.52
C GLN A 51 18.72 -1.62 6.08
N GLY A 52 19.06 -0.72 5.16
CA GLY A 52 19.60 -1.12 3.88
C GLY A 52 20.91 -1.89 4.06
N GLU A 53 21.02 -3.02 3.38
CA GLU A 53 22.28 -3.61 2.91
C GLU A 53 22.21 -3.77 1.39
#